data_AF-A0A8X7WMG0-F1
#
_entry.id   AF-A0A8X7WMG0-F1
#
_cell.length_a   1.000
_cell.length_b   1.000
_cell.length_c   1.000
_cell.angle_alpha   90.00
_cell.angle_beta   90.00
_cell.angle_gamma   90.00
#
_symmetry.space_group_name_H-M   'P 1'
#
loop_
_entity.id
_entity.type
_entity.pdbx_description
1 polymer ?
#
loop_
_entity_poly.entity_id
_entity_poly.type
_entity_poly.pdbx_seq_one_letter_code
_entity_poly.pdbx_strand_id
1 'polypeptide(L)'
;MNSRGVMVNGKKRSMISADVFGSACFTFQKGRFSKLYGDLTRVDARVDISSASALAKRIFHAIRRSSGSNKTDDMLGSPRLNLIFQQHVAGPIVFKVDSRFQVSGGKYGAQMEDLIYSLNYSLRLLESGKVVAGYSPKRKEGMVELRVFEFLIFL
;
A
#
# COMPACT_ATOMS: atom_id res chain seq x y z
N MET A 1 -68.25 0.61 -18.70
CA MET A 1 -68.06 -0.11 -17.41
C MET A 1 -67.31 -1.40 -17.76
N ASN A 2 -66.21 -1.83 -17.16
CA ASN A 2 -65.61 -1.50 -15.88
C ASN A 2 -64.11 -1.84 -15.87
N SER A 3 -63.32 -0.95 -15.27
CA SER A 3 -62.08 -1.08 -14.50
C SER A 3 -60.86 -1.87 -14.99
N ARG A 4 -59.79 -1.08 -15.22
CA ARG A 4 -58.37 -1.46 -15.26
C ARG A 4 -57.92 -1.93 -13.88
N GLY A 5 -57.47 -3.17 -13.76
CA GLY A 5 -56.66 -3.63 -12.63
C GLY A 5 -55.17 -3.50 -12.96
N VAL A 6 -54.57 -2.33 -12.74
CA VAL A 6 -53.11 -2.18 -12.80
C VAL A 6 -52.53 -2.82 -11.54
N MET A 7 -51.99 -4.03 -11.67
CA MET A 7 -51.18 -4.65 -10.63
C MET A 7 -49.81 -3.95 -10.60
N VAL A 8 -49.69 -2.88 -9.81
CA VAL A 8 -48.39 -2.27 -9.51
C VAL A 8 -47.65 -3.21 -8.56
N ASN A 9 -46.88 -4.13 -9.15
CA ASN A 9 -45.94 -4.97 -8.43
C ASN A 9 -44.87 -4.07 -7.78
N GLY A 10 -44.99 -3.85 -6.47
CA GLY A 10 -44.03 -3.11 -5.67
C GLY A 10 -42.69 -3.83 -5.63
N LYS A 11 -41.84 -3.61 -6.64
CA LYS A 11 -40.41 -3.97 -6.58
C LYS A 11 -39.74 -3.11 -5.52
N LYS A 12 -39.70 -3.60 -4.27
CA LYS A 12 -38.75 -3.13 -3.26
C LYS A 12 -37.34 -3.38 -3.79
N ARG A 13 -36.76 -2.37 -4.43
CA ARG A 13 -35.32 -2.34 -4.74
C ARG A 13 -34.59 -2.11 -3.43
N SER A 14 -34.30 -3.19 -2.71
CA SER A 14 -33.23 -3.17 -1.72
C SER A 14 -31.91 -3.17 -2.49
N MET A 15 -31.33 -2.00 -2.72
CA MET A 15 -29.98 -1.89 -3.26
C MET A 15 -28.99 -1.89 -2.09
N ILE A 16 -28.97 -2.98 -1.32
CA ILE A 16 -27.89 -3.23 -0.37
C ILE A 16 -26.69 -3.68 -1.21
N SER A 17 -25.76 -2.77 -1.42
CA SER A 17 -24.46 -3.05 -2.01
C SER A 17 -23.46 -3.22 -0.88
N ALA A 18 -22.83 -4.38 -0.79
CA ALA A 18 -21.72 -4.63 0.11
C ALA A 18 -20.47 -4.88 -0.73
N ASP A 19 -19.34 -4.36 -0.27
CA ASP A 19 -18.04 -4.57 -0.90
C ASP A 19 -17.03 -4.93 0.18
N VAL A 20 -16.09 -5.80 -0.16
CA VAL A 20 -15.09 -6.31 0.78
C VAL A 20 -13.73 -5.76 0.38
N PHE A 21 -12.99 -5.30 1.38
CA PHE A 21 -11.66 -4.70 1.22
C PHE A 21 -10.69 -5.51 2.07
N GLY A 22 -9.44 -5.64 1.64
CA GLY A 22 -8.47 -6.43 2.39
C GLY A 22 -7.06 -6.24 1.91
N SER A 23 -6.09 -6.54 2.77
CA SER A 23 -4.68 -6.52 2.40
C SER A 23 -3.95 -7.75 2.93
N ALA A 24 -3.07 -8.32 2.12
CA ALA A 24 -2.16 -9.39 2.51
C ALA A 24 -0.74 -8.82 2.60
N CYS A 25 0.02 -9.19 3.64
CA CYS A 25 1.41 -8.75 3.82
C CYS A 25 2.29 -9.98 4.06
N PHE A 26 3.40 -10.04 3.33
CA PHE A 26 4.44 -11.06 3.49
C PHE A 26 5.73 -10.37 3.87
N THR A 27 6.27 -10.72 5.03
CA THR A 27 7.53 -10.18 5.53
C THR A 27 8.56 -11.29 5.55
N PHE A 28 9.70 -11.03 4.92
CA PHE A 28 10.89 -11.84 5.04
C PHE A 28 11.99 -11.03 5.72
N GLN A 29 12.55 -11.56 6.79
CA GLN A 29 13.64 -10.93 7.52
C GLN A 29 14.79 -11.91 7.67
N LYS A 30 15.98 -11.46 7.27
CA LYS A 30 17.24 -12.19 7.41
C LYS A 30 18.20 -11.34 8.23
N GLY A 31 18.58 -11.85 9.40
CA GLY A 31 19.52 -11.16 10.29
C GLY A 31 19.42 -11.59 11.75
N ARG A 32 20.52 -11.50 12.51
CA ARG A 32 20.57 -11.89 13.93
C ARG A 32 20.99 -10.77 14.88
N PHE A 33 21.05 -9.52 14.40
CA PHE A 33 21.59 -8.34 15.10
C PHE A 33 22.96 -8.54 15.78
N SER A 34 23.75 -9.50 15.29
CA SER A 34 25.06 -9.90 15.82
C SER A 34 26.23 -9.26 15.09
N LYS A 35 26.04 -8.75 13.86
CA LYS A 35 27.12 -8.09 13.10
C LYS A 35 26.97 -6.56 13.12
N LEU A 36 28.10 -5.87 13.11
CA LEU A 36 28.18 -4.41 13.12
C LEU A 36 27.65 -3.76 11.82
N TYR A 37 27.63 -4.52 10.73
CA TYR A 37 27.26 -4.05 9.39
C TYR A 37 26.38 -5.08 8.67
N GLY A 38 25.43 -4.58 7.87
CA GLY A 38 24.66 -5.41 6.93
C GLY A 38 23.81 -6.51 7.59
N ASP A 39 23.62 -6.46 8.90
CA ASP A 39 23.21 -7.65 9.63
C ASP A 39 21.72 -7.94 9.56
N LEU A 40 20.92 -6.92 9.25
CA LEU A 40 19.48 -7.07 9.07
C LEU A 40 19.10 -6.62 7.65
N THR A 41 18.61 -7.57 6.88
CA THR A 41 17.90 -7.29 5.63
C THR A 41 16.48 -7.78 5.79
N ARG A 42 15.53 -6.88 5.59
CA ARG A 42 14.09 -7.16 5.65
C ARG A 42 13.45 -6.73 4.35
N VAL A 43 12.55 -7.57 3.86
CA VAL A 43 11.76 -7.33 2.66
C VAL A 43 10.31 -7.57 3.04
N ASP A 44 9.47 -6.55 2.87
CA ASP A 44 8.03 -6.65 3.06
C ASP A 44 7.34 -6.47 1.70
N ALA A 45 6.47 -7.41 1.35
CA ALA A 45 5.62 -7.34 0.18
C ALA A 45 4.16 -7.31 0.62
N ARG A 46 3.45 -6.22 0.33
CA ARG A 46 2.05 -6.02 0.72
C ARG A 46 1.18 -5.82 -0.50
N VAL A 47 0.10 -6.58 -0.59
CA VAL A 47 -0.94 -6.44 -1.59
C VAL A 47 -2.18 -5.87 -0.91
N ASP A 48 -2.70 -4.77 -1.42
CA ASP A 48 -3.92 -4.12 -0.94
C ASP A 48 -5.00 -4.20 -2.03
N ILE A 49 -6.18 -4.69 -1.67
CA ILE A 49 -7.35 -4.83 -2.52
C ILE A 49 -8.39 -3.84 -2.01
N SER A 50 -8.53 -2.74 -2.76
CA SER A 50 -9.45 -1.65 -2.47
C SER A 50 -10.89 -1.91 -2.91
N SER A 51 -11.25 -3.10 -3.42
CA SER A 51 -12.63 -3.54 -3.67
C SER A 51 -12.62 -4.94 -4.26
N ALA A 52 -13.15 -5.93 -3.54
CA ALA A 52 -13.25 -7.30 -4.02
C ALA A 52 -14.25 -7.41 -5.17
N SER A 53 -15.37 -6.67 -5.11
CA SER A 53 -16.39 -6.70 -6.17
C SER A 53 -15.90 -6.08 -7.48
N ALA A 54 -15.14 -4.98 -7.41
CA ALA A 54 -14.54 -4.37 -8.60
C ALA A 54 -13.41 -5.23 -9.16
N LEU A 55 -12.59 -5.84 -8.31
CA LEU A 55 -11.54 -6.78 -8.72
C LEU A 55 -12.14 -8.00 -9.44
N ALA A 56 -13.18 -8.61 -8.88
CA ALA A 56 -13.85 -9.78 -9.47
C ALA A 56 -14.48 -9.45 -10.82
N LYS A 57 -15.19 -8.31 -10.93
CA LYS A 57 -15.72 -7.80 -12.21
C LYS A 57 -14.61 -7.64 -13.24
N ARG A 58 -13.45 -7.10 -12.84
CA ARG A 58 -12.30 -6.90 -13.72
C ARG A 58 -11.73 -8.22 -14.24
N ILE A 59 -11.51 -9.20 -13.35
CA ILE A 59 -10.99 -10.53 -13.73
C ILE A 59 -11.99 -11.23 -14.66
N PHE A 60 -13.28 -11.19 -14.32
CA PHE A 60 -14.33 -11.77 -15.15
C PHE A 60 -14.40 -11.13 -16.54
N HIS A 61 -14.29 -9.80 -16.63
CA HIS A 61 -14.23 -9.09 -17.91
C HIS A 61 -12.94 -9.40 -18.70
N ALA A 62 -11.80 -9.55 -18.03
CA ALA A 62 -10.52 -9.88 -18.66
C ALA A 62 -10.51 -11.29 -19.26
N ILE A 63 -11.08 -12.28 -18.55
CA ILE A 63 -11.19 -13.66 -19.04
C ILE A 63 -12.23 -13.76 -20.18
N ARG A 64 -13.31 -12.98 -20.12
CA ARG A 64 -14.43 -13.04 -21.08
C ARG A 64 -14.19 -12.25 -22.38
N ARG A 65 -13.22 -11.32 -22.43
CA ARG A 65 -12.92 -10.50 -23.62
C ARG A 65 -11.48 -10.73 -24.11
N SER A 66 -11.31 -11.56 -25.14
CA SER A 66 -10.18 -11.39 -26.06
C SER A 66 -10.50 -10.23 -27.01
N SER A 67 -9.82 -9.10 -26.86
CA SER A 67 -9.80 -7.96 -27.80
C SER A 67 -11.13 -7.20 -28.02
N GLY A 68 -11.19 -5.94 -27.58
CA GLY A 68 -12.11 -4.94 -28.13
C GLY A 68 -12.83 -4.05 -27.12
N SER A 69 -12.21 -2.90 -26.80
CA SER A 69 -12.75 -1.61 -26.30
C SER A 69 -13.77 -1.61 -25.11
N ASN A 70 -13.94 -0.62 -24.25
CA ASN A 70 -13.55 0.78 -24.17
C ASN A 70 -13.17 1.10 -22.71
N LYS A 71 -12.31 2.09 -22.55
CA LYS A 71 -11.83 2.63 -21.27
C LYS A 71 -13.01 3.09 -20.41
N THR A 72 -13.24 2.42 -19.28
CA THR A 72 -13.68 3.12 -18.07
C THR A 72 -12.61 2.87 -17.03
N ASP A 73 -12.01 3.98 -16.63
CA ASP A 73 -10.88 4.11 -15.74
C ASP A 73 -11.32 3.81 -14.31
N ASP A 74 -11.76 2.57 -14.03
CA ASP A 74 -12.10 2.14 -12.68
C ASP A 74 -10.81 1.88 -11.89
N MET A 75 -10.05 2.96 -11.65
CA MET A 75 -8.89 3.00 -10.76
C MET A 75 -9.25 2.48 -9.35
N LEU A 76 -10.53 2.61 -8.95
CA LEU A 76 -11.06 2.24 -7.64
C LEU A 76 -10.99 0.73 -7.36
N GLY A 77 -10.94 -0.12 -8.40
CA GLY A 77 -10.84 -1.59 -8.26
C GLY A 77 -9.44 -2.16 -8.46
N SER A 78 -8.42 -1.31 -8.61
CA SER A 78 -7.07 -1.75 -8.91
C SER A 78 -6.33 -2.16 -7.63
N PRO A 79 -5.78 -3.38 -7.56
CA PRO A 79 -4.95 -3.75 -6.42
C PRO A 79 -3.67 -2.93 -6.42
N ARG A 80 -3.19 -2.60 -5.21
CA ARG A 80 -1.94 -1.89 -4.98
C ARG A 80 -0.92 -2.86 -4.40
N LEU A 81 0.28 -2.83 -4.93
CA LEU A 81 1.43 -3.59 -4.45
C LEU A 81 2.41 -2.62 -3.80
N ASN A 82 2.71 -2.81 -2.52
CA ASN A 82 3.77 -2.09 -1.83
C ASN A 82 4.92 -3.06 -1.57
N LEU A 83 6.13 -2.70 -1.99
CA LEU A 83 7.36 -3.43 -1.71
C LEU A 83 8.26 -2.53 -0.87
N ILE A 84 8.57 -2.98 0.33
CA ILE A 84 9.46 -2.27 1.26
C ILE A 84 10.73 -3.10 1.41
N PHE A 85 11.85 -2.49 1.09
CA PHE A 85 13.17 -3.03 1.37
C PHE A 85 13.78 -2.26 2.53
N GLN A 86 14.28 -2.96 3.54
CA GLN A 86 14.94 -2.36 4.68
C GLN A 86 16.27 -3.06 4.91
N GLN A 87 17.35 -2.28 4.92
CA GLN A 87 18.69 -2.75 5.17
C GLN A 87 19.34 -1.96 6.29
N HIS A 88 19.78 -2.69 7.31
CA HIS A 88 20.64 -2.15 8.34
C HIS A 88 22.06 -2.02 7.78
N VAL A 89 22.56 -0.79 7.67
CA VAL A 89 23.82 -0.50 6.98
C VAL A 89 24.99 -0.62 7.94
N ALA A 90 25.00 0.20 8.99
CA ALA A 90 26.09 0.31 9.94
C ALA A 90 25.57 0.88 11.28
N GLY A 91 25.91 0.23 12.40
CA GLY A 91 25.67 0.82 13.72
C GLY A 91 24.17 1.05 14.03
N PRO A 92 23.68 2.30 14.18
CA PRO A 92 22.26 2.63 14.34
C PRO A 92 21.58 3.12 13.04
N ILE A 93 22.25 2.98 11.88
CA ILE A 93 21.77 3.47 10.57
C ILE A 93 20.98 2.38 9.85
N VAL A 94 19.71 2.67 9.57
CA VAL A 94 18.82 1.82 8.77
C VAL A 94 18.39 2.56 7.52
N PHE A 95 18.71 1.98 6.37
CA PHE A 95 18.18 2.43 5.08
C PHE A 95 16.90 1.67 4.77
N LYS A 96 15.88 2.38 4.31
CA LYS A 96 14.60 1.82 3.90
C LYS A 96 14.19 2.41 2.55
N VAL A 97 13.65 1.57 1.69
CA VAL A 97 13.07 1.95 0.40
C VAL A 97 11.65 1.42 0.39
N ASP A 98 10.67 2.29 0.22
CA ASP A 98 9.27 1.93 0.07
C ASP A 98 8.85 2.25 -1.37
N SER A 99 8.38 1.24 -2.10
CA SER A 99 7.92 1.39 -3.47
C SER A 99 6.47 0.93 -3.58
N ARG A 100 5.63 1.79 -4.14
CA ARG A 100 4.20 1.53 -4.34
C ARG A 100 3.91 1.44 -5.82
N PHE A 101 3.24 0.37 -6.22
CA PHE A 101 2.79 0.10 -7.57
C PHE A 101 1.27 -0.10 -7.59
N GLN A 102 0.62 0.45 -8.61
CA GLN A 102 -0.79 0.20 -8.89
C GLN A 102 -0.90 -0.72 -10.09
N VAL A 103 -1.59 -1.85 -9.94
CA VAL A 103 -1.68 -2.87 -11.00
C VAL A 103 -2.88 -2.59 -11.90
N SER A 104 -2.65 -1.80 -12.96
CA SER A 104 -3.65 -1.59 -14.01
C SER A 104 -3.61 -2.74 -15.04
N GLY A 105 -4.79 -3.18 -15.50
CA GLY A 105 -5.00 -4.30 -16.43
C GLY A 105 -4.95 -3.87 -17.91
N GLY A 106 -4.13 -2.86 -18.23
CA GLY A 106 -3.90 -2.38 -19.60
C GLY A 106 -2.58 -2.90 -20.18
N LYS A 107 -2.24 -2.47 -21.42
CA LYS A 107 -1.01 -2.86 -22.16
C LYS A 107 0.32 -2.63 -21.42
N TYR A 108 0.33 -1.79 -20.38
CA TYR A 108 1.48 -1.52 -19.54
C TYR A 108 1.16 -2.01 -18.12
N GLY A 109 1.63 -3.21 -17.79
CA GLY A 109 1.48 -3.78 -16.45
C GLY A 109 2.18 -2.93 -15.39
N ALA A 110 1.54 -2.81 -14.22
CA ALA A 110 2.03 -2.16 -12.99
C ALA A 110 2.63 -0.74 -13.18
N GLN A 111 1.85 0.29 -12.85
CA GLN A 111 2.33 1.67 -12.81
C GLN A 111 2.97 1.98 -11.45
N MET A 112 4.18 2.53 -11.42
CA MET A 112 4.80 2.98 -10.17
C MET A 112 4.10 4.25 -9.64
N GLU A 113 3.41 4.11 -8.52
CA GLU A 113 2.63 5.17 -7.88
C GLU A 113 3.50 6.04 -6.98
N ASP A 114 4.41 5.45 -6.20
CA ASP A 114 5.32 6.20 -5.34
C ASP A 114 6.62 5.44 -5.09
N LEU A 115 7.67 6.17 -4.78
CA LEU A 115 8.96 5.65 -4.36
C LEU A 115 9.48 6.58 -3.27
N ILE A 116 9.77 6.03 -2.10
CA ILE A 116 10.23 6.79 -0.95
C ILE A 116 11.51 6.15 -0.44
N TYR A 117 12.58 6.92 -0.43
CA TYR A 117 13.81 6.58 0.25
C TYR A 117 13.74 7.11 1.68
N SER A 118 14.18 6.31 2.65
CA SER A 118 14.20 6.72 4.04
C SER A 118 15.50 6.28 4.71
N LEU A 119 16.15 7.20 5.39
CA LEU A 119 17.33 6.95 6.20
C LEU A 119 16.96 7.21 7.66
N ASN A 120 17.06 6.17 8.48
CA ASN A 120 16.80 6.25 9.91
C ASN A 120 18.13 6.16 10.63
N TYR A 121 18.36 7.08 11.57
CA TYR A 121 19.54 7.11 12.42
C TYR A 121 19.11 7.21 13.88
N SER A 122 19.38 6.17 14.67
CA SER A 122 19.14 6.24 16.12
C SER A 122 20.30 6.97 16.80
N LEU A 123 19.99 8.09 17.45
CA LEU A 123 20.94 8.92 18.19
C LEU A 123 21.22 8.28 19.54
N ARG A 124 22.26 7.43 19.60
CA ARG A 124 22.67 6.77 20.85
C ARG A 124 23.06 7.75 21.96
N LEU A 125 23.54 8.95 21.61
CA LEU A 125 23.92 10.00 22.56
C LEU A 125 22.76 10.59 23.36
N LEU A 126 21.53 10.51 22.85
CA LEU A 126 20.34 11.05 23.50
C LEU A 126 19.52 9.95 24.20
N GLU A 127 20.08 8.73 24.33
CA GLU A 127 19.47 7.46 24.78
C GLU A 127 18.18 7.01 24.05
N SER A 128 17.38 7.94 23.53
CA SER A 128 16.06 7.70 22.97
C SER A 128 15.76 8.53 21.71
N GLY A 129 16.71 9.34 21.23
CA GLY A 129 16.54 10.15 20.00
C GLY A 129 16.63 9.32 18.70
N LYS A 130 15.88 9.70 17.66
CA LYS A 130 16.05 9.20 16.29
C LYS A 130 15.81 10.28 15.24
N VAL A 131 16.61 10.25 14.18
CA VAL A 131 16.42 11.07 12.97
C VAL A 131 15.89 10.17 11.87
N VAL A 132 14.85 10.61 11.17
CA VAL A 132 14.30 9.94 10.01
C VAL A 132 14.27 10.93 8.85
N ALA A 133 15.14 10.74 7.88
CA ALA A 133 15.14 11.52 6.65
C ALA A 133 14.41 10.72 5.56
N GLY A 134 13.30 11.23 5.05
CA GLY A 134 12.54 10.69 3.94
C GLY A 134 12.71 11.55 2.69
N TYR A 135 12.76 10.92 1.51
CA TYR A 135 12.79 11.60 0.23
C TYR A 135 11.92 10.88 -0.79
N SER A 136 10.99 11.59 -1.44
CA SER A 136 10.20 11.08 -2.56
C SER A 136 10.71 11.74 -3.86
N PRO A 137 11.41 11.00 -4.74
CA PRO A 137 11.89 11.54 -6.02
C PRO A 137 10.73 11.98 -6.91
N LYS A 138 9.57 11.32 -6.79
CA LYS A 138 8.39 11.62 -7.61
C LYS A 138 7.80 12.98 -7.28
N ARG A 139 7.78 13.35 -5.99
CA ARG A 139 7.31 14.66 -5.53
C ARG A 139 8.42 15.71 -5.49
N LYS A 140 9.69 15.30 -5.63
CA LYS A 140 10.89 16.12 -5.39
C LYS A 140 10.89 16.77 -4.00
N GLU A 141 10.30 16.06 -3.03
CA GLU A 141 10.11 16.54 -1.67
C GLU A 141 10.89 15.64 -0.71
N GLY A 142 11.54 16.27 0.26
CA GLY A 142 12.22 15.61 1.35
C GLY A 142 11.66 16.10 2.68
N MET A 143 11.62 15.19 3.66
CA MET A 143 11.22 15.50 5.02
C MET A 143 12.26 14.93 5.97
N VAL A 144 12.71 15.72 6.93
CA VAL A 144 13.56 15.25 8.01
C VAL A 144 12.75 15.36 9.29
N GLU A 145 12.45 14.22 9.90
CA GLU A 145 11.82 14.16 11.21
C GLU A 145 12.90 13.88 12.26
N LEU A 146 13.04 14.79 13.21
CA LEU A 146 13.76 14.53 14.44
C LEU A 146 12.74 14.13 15.51
N ARG A 147 12.86 12.92 16.04
CA ARG A 147 12.06 12.47 17.19
C ARG A 147 12.97 12.34 18.40
N VAL A 148 12.80 13.25 19.35
CA VAL A 148 13.49 13.23 20.64
C VAL A 148 12.49 12.74 21.68
N PHE A 149 12.88 11.79 22.51
CA PHE A 149 12.14 11.44 23.72
C PHE A 149 12.97 11.91 24.90
N GLU A 150 12.41 12.84 25.67
CA GLU A 150 12.95 13.29 26.95
C GLU A 150 12.07 12.67 28.03
N PHE A 151 12.57 11.69 28.79
CA PHE A 151 11.94 11.30 30.05
C PHE A 151 13.02 10.93 31.06
N LEU A 152 13.50 11.96 31.75
CA LEU A 152 14.33 11.80 32.93
C LEU A 152 13.85 12.84 33.98
N ILE A 153 12.65 12.62 34.52
CA ILE A 153 12.31 13.14 35.84
C ILE A 153 12.72 12.02 36.81
N PHE A 154 13.93 12.13 37.36
CA PHE A 154 14.21 11.54 38.66
C PHE A 154 13.64 12.49 39.71
N LEU A 155 12.76 11.99 40.57
CA LEU A 155 12.26 12.66 41.77
C LEU A 155 12.92 12.03 42.99
#